data_AF-A0AAD5AK71-F1
#
_entry.id   AF-A0AAD5AK71-F1
#
_cell.length_a   1.000
_cell.length_b   1.000
_cell.length_c   1.000
_cell.angle_alpha   90.00
_cell.angle_beta   90.00
_cell.angle_gamma   90.00
#
_symmetry.space_group_name_H-M   'P 1'
#
loop_
_entity.id
_entity.type
_entity.pdbx_description
1 polymer ?
#
loop_
_entity_poly.entity_id
_entity_poly.type
_entity_poly.pdbx_seq_one_letter_code
_entity_poly.pdbx_strand_id
1 'polypeptide(L)'
;MATAGPDGITGRVLKACADQLAPVFTEIFNLSLEQAVVPSCFKQSTIVPVRKKPQPACLNDYRPVALTSVVMKCFERLVRDFITASLPDTLDPIQFAYRQNRSTEDAIAHLLHTTNSHLDQRNGNYTKMLFVDYSSAFNTIIPSTLTSKLEVLGLSLPLCQWISNFLTDRPQTVQVGKHTSSTLTLSTGAPQGCVLSPLLYSLYTHDCVATSNSTTIIKFADDNVVVGLISNNDETAYLQEVKNLERWCQENNLLLNVSKTKELIVDFSTKQERSYQPLNICGTPVERVDSFRYLGVHITQDLSWSCHINTLVKKARQRLYHLRRLRDFKLPSQVLKTFYTCTIESVLTGSITSWFGNSTMQDRRALQRVVRSAERTIHTELPDLQDIYSTRCRTRARKIVKDLSHPNNGLFSLLRSGKRFRSLKANTERMRRSFFPQAIRSLNQETPRI
;
A
#
# COMPACT_ATOMS: atom_id res chain seq x y z
N MET A 1 -13.22 18.12 7.32
CA MET A 1 -14.07 17.72 8.47
C MET A 1 -14.68 16.37 8.14
N ALA A 2 -14.71 15.43 9.08
CA ALA A 2 -15.39 14.15 8.88
C ALA A 2 -16.92 14.39 8.86
N THR A 3 -17.61 13.78 7.90
CA THR A 3 -19.07 13.76 7.86
C THR A 3 -19.62 13.05 9.11
N ALA A 4 -20.75 13.51 9.62
CA ALA A 4 -21.43 12.89 10.74
C ALA A 4 -21.85 11.44 10.40
N GLY A 5 -21.96 10.61 11.44
CA GLY A 5 -22.50 9.26 11.32
C GLY A 5 -24.03 9.25 11.42
N PRO A 6 -24.63 8.09 11.72
CA PRO A 6 -26.08 7.94 11.87
C PRO A 6 -26.70 8.81 12.97
N ASP A 7 -25.91 9.23 13.95
CA ASP A 7 -26.31 10.10 15.06
C ASP A 7 -26.45 11.59 14.68
N GLY A 8 -25.99 11.99 13.49
CA GLY A 8 -26.01 13.38 13.04
C GLY A 8 -25.04 14.30 13.79
N ILE A 9 -24.23 13.77 14.72
CA ILE A 9 -23.34 14.57 15.56
C ILE A 9 -22.04 14.84 14.80
N THR A 10 -21.76 16.12 14.57
CA THR A 10 -20.52 16.53 13.90
C THR A 10 -19.37 16.61 14.88
N GLY A 11 -18.14 16.36 14.40
CA GLY A 11 -16.94 16.53 15.21
C GLY A 11 -16.71 17.96 15.72
N ARG A 12 -17.35 18.97 15.12
CA ARG A 12 -17.29 20.35 15.60
C ARG A 12 -18.03 20.51 16.94
N VAL A 13 -19.20 19.88 17.08
CA VAL A 13 -19.98 19.90 18.32
C VAL A 13 -19.22 19.19 19.43
N LEU A 14 -18.69 17.99 19.15
CA LEU A 14 -17.90 17.24 20.13
C LEU A 14 -16.66 18.01 20.58
N LYS A 15 -16.00 18.74 19.68
CA LYS A 15 -14.84 19.57 20.04
C LYS A 15 -15.22 20.80 20.87
N ALA A 16 -16.37 21.41 20.60
CA ALA A 16 -16.84 22.58 21.34
C ALA A 16 -17.27 22.24 22.78
N CYS A 17 -17.79 21.03 22.99
CA CYS A 17 -18.24 20.55 24.30
C CYS A 17 -17.28 19.49 24.90
N ALA A 18 -16.01 19.49 24.50
CA ALA A 18 -15.08 18.42 24.83
C ALA A 18 -14.87 18.27 26.35
N ASP A 19 -14.73 19.39 27.07
CA ASP A 19 -14.46 19.40 28.51
C ASP A 19 -15.62 18.79 29.32
N GLN A 20 -16.86 19.00 28.86
CA GLN A 20 -18.06 18.47 29.51
C GLN A 20 -18.32 17.01 29.13
N LEU A 21 -18.05 16.63 27.87
CA LEU A 21 -18.37 15.31 27.36
C LEU A 21 -17.27 14.27 27.62
N ALA A 22 -16.01 14.68 27.77
CA ALA A 22 -14.90 13.75 27.93
C ALA A 22 -15.06 12.83 29.16
N PRO A 23 -15.40 13.31 30.38
CA PRO A 23 -15.58 12.42 31.54
C PRO A 23 -16.68 11.38 31.31
N VAL A 24 -17.79 11.78 30.69
CA VAL A 24 -18.92 10.89 30.39
C VAL A 24 -18.52 9.82 29.38
N PHE A 25 -17.86 10.19 28.29
CA PHE A 25 -17.40 9.21 27.31
C PHE A 25 -16.29 8.32 27.85
N THR A 26 -15.43 8.83 28.74
CA THR A 26 -14.43 8.01 29.43
C THR A 26 -15.10 6.91 30.24
N GLU A 27 -16.13 7.22 31.02
CA GLU A 27 -16.88 6.22 31.78
C GLU A 27 -17.54 5.19 30.86
N ILE A 28 -18.22 5.64 29.80
CA ILE A 28 -18.84 4.75 28.81
C ILE A 28 -17.82 3.83 28.12
N PHE A 29 -16.66 4.36 27.74
CA PHE A 29 -15.62 3.59 27.07
C PHE A 29 -15.00 2.56 28.01
N ASN A 30 -14.73 2.94 29.27
CA ASN A 30 -14.19 2.01 30.26
C ASN A 30 -15.18 0.89 30.56
N LEU A 31 -16.45 1.22 30.78
CA LEU A 31 -17.50 0.22 31.01
C LEU A 31 -17.66 -0.73 29.81
N SER A 32 -17.61 -0.18 28.59
CA SER A 32 -17.64 -0.97 27.36
C SER A 32 -16.49 -1.96 27.27
N LEU A 33 -15.27 -1.55 27.60
CA LEU A 33 -14.09 -2.43 27.61
C LEU A 33 -14.15 -3.47 28.72
N GLU A 34 -14.54 -3.08 29.93
CA GLU A 34 -14.68 -3.97 31.09
C GLU A 34 -15.70 -5.08 30.84
N GLN A 35 -16.82 -4.73 30.21
CA GLN A 35 -17.88 -5.69 29.87
C GLN A 35 -17.64 -6.42 28.54
N ALA A 36 -16.60 -6.04 27.77
CA ALA A 36 -16.35 -6.53 26.42
C ALA A 36 -17.55 -6.34 25.45
N VAL A 37 -18.34 -5.29 25.64
CA VAL A 37 -19.56 -5.00 24.84
C VAL A 37 -19.51 -3.60 24.28
N VAL A 38 -19.68 -3.47 22.96
CA VAL A 38 -19.81 -2.18 22.27
C VAL A 38 -21.28 -1.73 22.29
N PRO A 39 -21.58 -0.49 22.73
CA PRO A 39 -22.93 0.06 22.65
C PRO A 39 -23.53 -0.05 21.25
N SER A 40 -24.78 -0.50 21.14
CA SER A 40 -25.45 -0.76 19.85
C SER A 40 -25.51 0.48 18.96
N CYS A 41 -25.71 1.67 19.53
CA CYS A 41 -25.69 2.95 18.82
C CYS A 41 -24.33 3.25 18.17
N PHE A 42 -23.22 2.76 18.73
CA PHE A 42 -21.88 2.93 18.17
C PHE A 42 -21.57 1.94 17.05
N LYS A 43 -22.30 0.82 16.97
CA LYS A 43 -22.17 -0.20 15.91
C LYS A 43 -22.94 0.17 14.64
N GLN A 44 -23.84 1.16 14.71
CA GLN A 44 -24.63 1.58 13.57
C GLN A 44 -23.78 2.30 12.52
N SER A 45 -24.05 2.01 11.25
CA SER A 45 -23.40 2.68 10.13
C SER A 45 -24.36 3.06 8.99
N THR A 46 -24.00 4.12 8.27
CA THR A 46 -24.64 4.49 7.00
C THR A 46 -23.62 4.31 5.88
N ILE A 47 -23.93 3.41 4.94
CA ILE A 47 -23.12 3.15 3.76
C ILE A 47 -23.46 4.18 2.69
N VAL A 48 -22.43 4.91 2.25
CA VAL A 48 -22.51 5.85 1.13
C VAL A 48 -21.75 5.25 -0.06
N PRO A 49 -22.43 4.89 -1.17
CA PRO A 49 -21.77 4.37 -2.36
C PRO A 49 -20.94 5.45 -3.07
N VAL A 50 -19.62 5.29 -3.11
CA VAL A 50 -18.70 6.20 -3.81
C VAL A 50 -18.27 5.59 -5.14
N ARG A 51 -18.39 6.33 -6.24
CA ARG A 51 -18.02 5.84 -7.58
C ARG A 51 -16.51 5.55 -7.68
N LYS A 52 -16.13 4.35 -8.13
CA LYS A 52 -14.74 3.95 -8.45
C LYS A 52 -14.25 4.58 -9.76
N LYS A 53 -15.18 4.81 -10.70
CA LYS A 53 -14.90 5.35 -12.03
C LYS A 53 -15.95 6.40 -12.42
N PRO A 54 -15.66 7.30 -13.39
CA PRO A 54 -16.55 8.41 -13.72
C PRO A 54 -17.97 7.97 -14.11
N GLN A 55 -18.08 6.88 -14.89
CA GLN A 55 -19.33 6.30 -15.35
C GLN A 55 -19.44 4.85 -14.85
N PRO A 56 -20.07 4.63 -13.68
CA PRO A 56 -20.31 3.28 -13.16
C PRO A 56 -21.34 2.54 -14.03
N ALA A 57 -21.05 1.30 -14.39
CA ALA A 57 -21.90 0.44 -15.23
C ALA A 57 -22.57 -0.68 -14.42
N CYS A 58 -21.98 -1.07 -13.28
CA CYS A 58 -22.55 -2.06 -12.37
C CYS A 58 -22.30 -1.70 -10.90
N LEU A 59 -22.95 -2.42 -9.96
CA LEU A 59 -22.80 -2.17 -8.52
C LEU A 59 -21.36 -2.31 -8.03
N ASN A 60 -20.57 -3.19 -8.65
CA ASN A 60 -19.15 -3.39 -8.33
C ASN A 60 -18.28 -2.17 -8.65
N ASP A 61 -18.79 -1.20 -9.43
CA ASP A 61 -18.13 0.08 -9.69
C ASP A 61 -18.32 1.09 -8.55
N TYR A 62 -19.00 0.74 -7.46
CA TYR A 62 -19.10 1.55 -6.25
C TYR A 62 -18.22 0.98 -5.12
N ARG A 63 -17.69 1.86 -4.27
CA ARG A 63 -17.10 1.53 -2.97
C ARG A 63 -18.13 1.82 -1.89
N PRO A 64 -18.52 0.85 -1.07
CA PRO A 64 -19.39 1.10 0.07
C PRO A 64 -18.58 1.76 1.19
N VAL A 65 -18.71 3.08 1.40
CA VAL A 65 -18.03 3.76 2.50
C VAL A 65 -18.95 3.82 3.71
N ALA A 66 -18.56 3.18 4.81
CA ALA A 66 -19.29 3.20 6.07
C ALA A 66 -19.01 4.48 6.85
N LEU A 67 -20.07 5.23 7.12
CA LEU A 67 -20.07 6.35 8.06
C LEU A 67 -20.52 5.84 9.43
N THR A 68 -19.59 5.79 10.38
CA THR A 68 -19.86 5.54 11.81
C THR A 68 -19.87 6.83 12.61
N SER A 69 -20.46 6.77 13.81
CA SER A 69 -20.43 7.87 14.79
C SER A 69 -19.02 8.41 15.00
N VAL A 70 -18.89 9.74 15.14
CA VAL A 70 -17.60 10.36 15.45
C VAL A 70 -17.11 9.93 16.83
N VAL A 71 -18.02 9.68 17.78
CA VAL A 71 -17.69 9.16 19.11
C VAL A 71 -17.07 7.77 19.00
N MET A 72 -17.66 6.87 18.20
CA MET A 72 -17.08 5.54 17.97
C MET A 72 -15.70 5.65 17.34
N LYS A 73 -15.50 6.54 16.36
CA LYS A 73 -14.17 6.76 15.75
C LYS A 73 -13.12 7.25 16.76
N CYS A 74 -13.52 7.99 17.80
CA CYS A 74 -12.63 8.36 18.90
C CYS A 74 -12.29 7.13 19.75
N PHE A 75 -13.28 6.31 20.09
CA PHE A 75 -13.06 5.07 20.85
C PHE A 75 -12.16 4.08 20.10
N GLU A 76 -12.42 3.85 18.80
CA GLU A 76 -11.60 3.02 17.93
C GLU A 76 -10.14 3.46 17.89
N ARG A 77 -9.85 4.78 17.96
CA ARG A 77 -8.47 5.28 17.99
C ARG A 77 -7.76 4.88 19.27
N LEU A 78 -8.43 5.03 20.42
CA LEU A 78 -7.87 4.63 21.71
C LEU A 78 -7.56 3.12 21.73
N VAL A 79 -8.52 2.30 21.29
CA VAL A 79 -8.35 0.85 21.21
C VAL A 79 -7.26 0.46 20.22
N ARG A 80 -7.21 1.09 19.04
CA ARG A 80 -6.14 0.88 18.05
C ARG A 80 -4.78 1.19 18.64
N ASP A 81 -4.63 2.32 19.33
CA ASP A 81 -3.35 2.75 19.88
C ASP A 81 -2.91 1.80 21.00
N PHE A 82 -3.84 1.31 21.82
CA PHE A 82 -3.58 0.27 22.81
C PHE A 82 -3.11 -1.04 22.16
N ILE A 83 -3.87 -1.59 21.19
CA ILE A 83 -3.49 -2.82 20.48
C ILE A 83 -2.12 -2.68 19.83
N THR A 84 -1.86 -1.55 19.16
CA THR A 84 -0.58 -1.31 18.48
C THR A 84 0.57 -1.31 19.46
N ALA A 85 0.39 -0.70 20.65
CA ALA A 85 1.42 -0.68 21.70
C ALA A 85 1.64 -2.05 22.36
N SER A 86 0.65 -2.96 22.32
CA SER A 86 0.77 -4.32 22.84
C SER A 86 1.45 -5.31 21.88
N LEU A 87 1.64 -4.93 20.62
CA LEU A 87 2.21 -5.82 19.59
C LEU A 87 3.70 -5.54 19.37
N PRO A 88 4.50 -6.55 19.01
CA PRO A 88 5.91 -6.34 18.72
C PRO A 88 6.09 -5.59 17.39
N ASP A 89 7.07 -4.68 17.34
CA ASP A 89 7.42 -3.95 16.11
C ASP A 89 7.90 -4.89 14.98
N THR A 90 8.32 -6.10 15.30
CA THR A 90 8.76 -7.13 14.35
C THR A 90 7.62 -7.94 13.74
N LEU A 91 6.37 -7.76 14.20
CA LEU A 91 5.22 -8.47 13.64
C LEU A 91 5.08 -8.18 12.14
N ASP A 92 5.03 -9.23 11.32
CA ASP A 92 4.75 -9.15 9.88
C ASP A 92 5.53 -8.05 9.14
N PRO A 93 6.89 -8.13 9.12
CA PRO A 93 7.75 -7.04 8.68
C PRO A 93 7.58 -6.67 7.20
N ILE A 94 6.98 -7.55 6.40
CA ILE A 94 6.77 -7.41 4.95
C ILE A 94 5.32 -6.99 4.62
N GLN A 95 4.51 -6.67 5.64
CA GLN A 95 3.29 -5.87 5.49
C GLN A 95 3.64 -4.39 5.55
N PHE A 96 3.40 -3.67 4.45
CA PHE A 96 3.73 -2.25 4.32
C PHE A 96 2.53 -1.32 4.51
N ALA A 97 1.30 -1.80 4.32
CA ALA A 97 0.13 -0.95 4.53
C ALA A 97 -0.17 -0.76 6.01
N TYR A 98 -0.76 0.38 6.34
CA TYR A 98 -1.25 0.73 7.68
C TYR A 98 -0.20 0.72 8.81
N ARG A 99 1.08 0.58 8.46
CA ARG A 99 2.20 0.68 9.40
C ARG A 99 2.82 2.06 9.36
N GLN A 100 3.25 2.53 10.52
CA GLN A 100 3.99 3.78 10.63
C GLN A 100 5.32 3.66 9.87
N ASN A 101 5.75 4.75 9.23
CA ASN A 101 6.99 4.81 8.45
C ASN A 101 7.11 3.74 7.34
N ARG A 102 5.98 3.24 6.82
CA ARG A 102 5.92 2.43 5.60
C ARG A 102 5.07 3.17 4.56
N SER A 103 5.34 2.91 3.29
CA SER A 103 4.62 3.51 2.17
C SER A 103 4.56 2.56 0.98
N THR A 104 3.68 2.87 0.02
CA THR A 104 3.59 2.10 -1.24
C THR A 104 4.94 1.99 -1.95
N GLU A 105 5.73 3.07 -1.92
CA GLU A 105 7.05 3.11 -2.52
C GLU A 105 8.08 2.23 -1.78
N ASP A 106 7.91 1.98 -0.47
CA ASP A 106 8.77 1.02 0.25
C ASP A 106 8.46 -0.42 -0.15
N ALA A 107 7.17 -0.76 -0.33
CA ALA A 107 6.75 -2.06 -0.84
C ALA A 107 7.27 -2.30 -2.27
N ILE A 108 7.12 -1.30 -3.15
CA ILE A 108 7.66 -1.36 -4.52
C ILE A 108 9.19 -1.48 -4.51
N ALA A 109 9.88 -0.70 -3.68
CA ALA A 109 11.34 -0.77 -3.57
C ALA A 109 11.80 -2.15 -3.07
N HIS A 110 11.11 -2.73 -2.10
CA HIS A 110 11.37 -4.08 -1.61
C HIS A 110 11.15 -5.13 -2.70
N LEU A 111 9.99 -5.11 -3.38
CA LEU A 111 9.68 -5.97 -4.51
C LEU A 111 10.78 -5.92 -5.58
N LEU A 112 11.10 -4.72 -6.08
CA LEU A 112 12.11 -4.53 -7.10
C LEU A 112 13.50 -4.96 -6.64
N HIS A 113 13.83 -4.77 -5.37
CA HIS A 113 15.11 -5.23 -4.83
C HIS A 113 15.18 -6.75 -4.76
N THR A 114 14.16 -7.42 -4.25
CA THR A 114 14.06 -8.89 -4.23
C THR A 114 14.20 -9.45 -5.64
N THR A 115 13.42 -8.93 -6.60
CA THR A 115 13.51 -9.32 -8.01
C THR A 115 14.90 -9.10 -8.58
N ASN A 116 15.48 -7.90 -8.41
CA ASN A 116 16.80 -7.62 -8.97
C ASN A 116 17.89 -8.48 -8.33
N SER A 117 17.82 -8.73 -7.02
CA SER A 117 18.75 -9.59 -6.30
C SER A 117 18.69 -11.04 -6.78
N HIS A 118 17.49 -11.57 -7.06
CA HIS A 118 17.31 -12.89 -7.66
C HIS A 118 17.97 -12.99 -9.04
N LEU A 119 17.74 -11.98 -9.89
CA LEU A 119 18.26 -11.92 -11.26
C LEU A 119 19.76 -11.57 -11.35
N ASP A 120 20.34 -10.99 -10.32
CA ASP A 120 21.76 -10.58 -10.30
C ASP A 120 22.70 -11.76 -9.96
N GLN A 121 22.14 -12.91 -9.55
CA GLN A 121 22.84 -14.18 -9.41
C GLN A 121 23.11 -14.75 -10.81
N ARG A 122 24.38 -14.81 -11.23
CA ARG A 122 24.82 -15.14 -12.62
C ARG A 122 24.61 -16.61 -13.04
N ASN A 123 23.45 -17.18 -12.76
CA ASN A 123 23.16 -18.62 -12.96
C ASN A 123 22.04 -18.86 -13.98
N GLY A 124 21.64 -17.83 -14.73
CA GLY A 124 20.49 -17.90 -15.64
C GLY A 124 19.15 -17.91 -14.90
N ASN A 125 19.11 -17.42 -13.67
CA ASN A 125 17.89 -17.35 -12.87
C ASN A 125 16.87 -16.39 -13.50
N TYR A 126 15.60 -16.66 -13.25
CA TYR A 126 14.50 -15.76 -13.59
C TYR A 126 13.55 -15.62 -12.40
N THR A 127 12.62 -14.67 -12.47
CA THR A 127 11.67 -14.39 -11.39
C THR A 127 10.25 -14.50 -11.90
N LYS A 128 9.38 -15.15 -11.12
CA LYS A 128 7.93 -15.09 -11.31
C LYS A 128 7.30 -14.22 -10.23
N MET A 129 6.34 -13.39 -10.61
CA MET A 129 5.55 -12.55 -9.70
C MET A 129 4.07 -12.85 -9.90
N LEU A 130 3.39 -13.27 -8.83
CA LEU A 130 1.95 -13.41 -8.81
C LEU A 130 1.35 -12.21 -8.07
N PHE A 131 0.72 -11.29 -8.80
CA PHE A 131 -0.04 -10.19 -8.22
C PHE A 131 -1.43 -10.69 -7.88
N VAL A 132 -1.74 -10.80 -6.59
CA VAL A 132 -2.96 -11.40 -6.06
C VAL A 132 -4.01 -10.33 -5.84
N ASP A 133 -5.24 -10.58 -6.30
CA ASP A 133 -6.41 -9.75 -6.03
C ASP A 133 -7.45 -10.56 -5.24
N TYR A 134 -8.04 -9.94 -4.22
CA TYR A 134 -9.09 -10.54 -3.41
C TYR A 134 -10.46 -9.91 -3.73
N SER A 135 -11.48 -10.74 -3.78
CA SER A 135 -12.87 -10.29 -3.88
C SER A 135 -13.33 -9.73 -2.54
N SER A 136 -13.34 -8.41 -2.42
CA SER A 136 -13.92 -7.69 -1.27
C SER A 136 -13.28 -8.04 0.08
N ALA A 137 -11.94 -8.10 0.13
CA ALA A 137 -11.14 -8.62 1.26
C ALA A 137 -11.61 -8.20 2.67
N PHE A 138 -11.88 -6.91 2.89
CA PHE A 138 -12.31 -6.42 4.20
C PHE A 138 -13.67 -7.00 4.64
N ASN A 139 -14.57 -7.28 3.71
CA ASN A 139 -15.89 -7.80 4.00
C ASN A 139 -15.88 -9.31 4.31
N THR A 140 -14.75 -10.00 4.11
CA THR A 140 -14.67 -11.45 4.30
C THR A 140 -14.05 -11.87 5.63
N ILE A 141 -13.57 -10.92 6.44
CA ILE A 141 -13.06 -11.19 7.80
C ILE A 141 -14.11 -11.94 8.61
N ILE A 142 -13.76 -13.10 9.15
CA ILE A 142 -14.60 -13.84 10.09
C ILE A 142 -14.19 -13.45 11.51
N PRO A 143 -15.09 -12.88 12.35
CA PRO A 143 -14.75 -12.44 13.71
C PRO A 143 -14.15 -13.53 14.59
N SER A 144 -14.67 -14.77 14.53
CA SER A 144 -14.14 -15.89 15.32
C SER A 144 -12.70 -16.25 14.92
N THR A 145 -12.41 -16.38 13.61
CA THR A 145 -11.06 -16.62 13.10
C THR A 145 -10.10 -15.49 13.50
N LEU A 146 -10.54 -14.22 13.42
CA LEU A 146 -9.74 -13.09 13.87
C LEU A 146 -9.45 -13.19 15.37
N THR A 147 -10.46 -13.49 16.19
CA THR A 147 -10.33 -13.63 17.65
C THR A 147 -9.25 -14.66 18.00
N SER A 148 -9.27 -15.84 17.38
CA SER A 148 -8.24 -16.87 17.60
C SER A 148 -6.84 -16.39 17.22
N LYS A 149 -6.68 -15.63 16.14
CA LYS A 149 -5.38 -15.04 15.76
C LYS A 149 -4.91 -13.98 16.75
N LEU A 150 -5.82 -13.15 17.26
CA LEU A 150 -5.51 -12.12 18.24
C LEU A 150 -5.04 -12.72 19.59
N GLU A 151 -5.63 -13.83 20.00
CA GLU A 151 -5.20 -14.59 21.17
C GLU A 151 -3.78 -15.18 20.98
N VAL A 152 -3.48 -15.74 19.81
CA VAL A 152 -2.12 -16.21 19.46
C VAL A 152 -1.09 -15.08 19.50
N LEU A 153 -1.50 -13.86 19.12
CA LEU A 153 -0.67 -12.65 19.23
C LEU A 153 -0.52 -12.13 20.66
N GLY A 154 -1.16 -12.75 21.65
CA GLY A 154 -1.02 -12.40 23.07
C GLY A 154 -1.96 -11.29 23.54
N LEU A 155 -2.98 -10.92 22.77
CA LEU A 155 -3.99 -9.96 23.24
C LEU A 155 -4.90 -10.62 24.29
N SER A 156 -5.30 -9.84 25.30
CA SER A 156 -6.14 -10.32 26.40
C SER A 156 -7.53 -10.75 25.90
N LEU A 157 -8.07 -11.82 26.47
CA LEU A 157 -9.39 -12.36 26.13
C LEU A 157 -10.53 -11.30 26.14
N PRO A 158 -10.65 -10.39 27.14
CA PRO A 158 -11.70 -9.37 27.13
C PRO A 158 -11.61 -8.42 25.93
N LEU A 159 -10.39 -8.05 25.52
CA LEU A 159 -10.18 -7.23 24.33
C LEU A 159 -10.54 -7.98 23.04
N CYS A 160 -10.17 -9.25 22.93
CA CYS A 160 -10.55 -10.09 21.81
C CYS A 160 -12.08 -10.24 21.71
N GLN A 161 -12.77 -10.42 22.84
CA GLN A 161 -14.23 -10.44 22.92
C GLN A 161 -14.85 -9.09 22.54
N TRP A 162 -14.27 -7.98 22.99
CA TRP A 162 -14.73 -6.63 22.62
C TRP A 162 -14.60 -6.41 21.10
N ILE A 163 -13.49 -6.83 20.49
CA ILE A 163 -13.29 -6.75 19.03
C ILE A 163 -14.29 -7.66 18.29
N SER A 164 -14.54 -8.86 18.80
CA SER A 164 -15.57 -9.74 18.25
C SER A 164 -16.95 -9.08 18.31
N ASN A 165 -17.33 -8.51 19.45
CA ASN A 165 -18.58 -7.77 19.64
C ASN A 165 -18.67 -6.53 18.75
N PHE A 166 -17.56 -5.81 18.56
CA PHE A 166 -17.47 -4.71 17.61
C PHE A 166 -17.77 -5.17 16.18
N LEU A 167 -17.37 -6.40 15.83
CA LEU A 167 -17.50 -6.93 14.47
C LEU A 167 -18.78 -7.73 14.19
N THR A 168 -19.54 -8.13 15.21
CA THR A 168 -20.82 -8.84 15.06
C THR A 168 -22.01 -7.89 15.14
N ASP A 169 -23.18 -8.30 14.68
CA ASP A 169 -24.48 -7.62 14.90
C ASP A 169 -24.46 -6.10 14.65
N ARG A 170 -23.84 -5.69 13.55
CA ARG A 170 -23.73 -4.27 13.18
C ARG A 170 -24.87 -3.88 12.25
N PRO A 171 -25.79 -3.00 12.68
CA PRO A 171 -26.84 -2.49 11.81
C PRO A 171 -26.25 -1.50 10.80
N GLN A 172 -26.57 -1.70 9.52
CA GLN A 172 -26.19 -0.80 8.44
C GLN A 172 -27.39 -0.44 7.56
N THR A 173 -27.36 0.78 7.02
CA THR A 173 -28.31 1.27 6.01
C THR A 173 -27.53 1.83 4.84
N VAL A 174 -28.08 1.77 3.62
CA VAL A 174 -27.47 2.39 2.43
C VAL A 174 -28.19 3.70 2.14
N GLN A 175 -27.43 4.78 1.96
CA GLN A 175 -27.97 6.10 1.62
C GLN A 175 -27.52 6.53 0.22
N VAL A 176 -28.49 6.85 -0.65
CA VAL A 176 -28.26 7.39 -2.00
C VAL A 176 -29.10 8.65 -2.18
N GLY A 177 -28.45 9.81 -2.21
CA GLY A 177 -29.14 11.10 -2.25
C GLY A 177 -30.02 11.27 -1.00
N LYS A 178 -31.34 11.37 -1.20
CA LYS A 178 -32.32 11.52 -0.12
C LYS A 178 -32.95 10.18 0.33
N HIS A 179 -32.64 9.08 -0.37
CA HIS A 179 -33.24 7.78 -0.10
C HIS A 179 -32.34 6.96 0.81
N THR A 180 -32.96 6.25 1.75
CA THR A 180 -32.30 5.33 2.69
C THR A 180 -32.96 3.97 2.59
N SER A 181 -32.17 2.90 2.55
CA SER A 181 -32.67 1.53 2.52
C SER A 181 -33.25 1.11 3.88
N SER A 182 -33.88 -0.08 3.91
CA SER A 182 -34.06 -0.82 5.15
C SER A 182 -32.71 -1.15 5.81
N THR A 183 -32.75 -1.42 7.11
CA THR A 183 -31.57 -1.85 7.88
C THR A 183 -31.24 -3.30 7.59
N LEU A 184 -29.96 -3.58 7.34
CA LEU A 184 -29.39 -4.92 7.29
C LEU A 184 -28.39 -5.06 8.44
N THR A 185 -28.43 -6.17 9.16
CA THR A 185 -27.45 -6.46 10.23
C THR A 185 -26.34 -7.37 9.69
N LEU A 186 -25.09 -7.00 9.92
CA LEU A 186 -23.92 -7.77 9.49
C LEU A 186 -23.11 -8.29 10.67
N SER A 187 -22.68 -9.55 10.57
CA SER A 187 -21.79 -10.18 11.55
C SER A 187 -20.49 -10.72 10.93
N THR A 188 -20.16 -10.26 9.73
CA THR A 188 -18.94 -10.61 8.98
C THR A 188 -18.31 -9.36 8.38
N GLY A 189 -17.00 -9.41 8.18
CA GLY A 189 -16.21 -8.32 7.63
C GLY A 189 -15.88 -7.21 8.62
N ALA A 190 -15.06 -6.26 8.20
CA ALA A 190 -14.76 -5.02 8.90
C ALA A 190 -15.18 -3.82 8.03
N PRO A 191 -15.95 -2.84 8.55
CA PRO A 191 -16.54 -1.82 7.69
C PRO A 191 -15.50 -0.88 7.05
N GLN A 192 -15.63 -0.64 5.74
CA GLN A 192 -14.73 0.24 5.01
C GLN A 192 -14.98 1.71 5.41
N GLY A 193 -14.09 2.31 6.20
CA GLY A 193 -14.25 3.68 6.71
C GLY A 193 -14.18 3.78 8.24
N CYS A 194 -14.20 2.65 8.93
CA CYS A 194 -13.86 2.54 10.34
C CYS A 194 -12.36 2.72 10.57
N VAL A 195 -12.00 3.21 11.75
CA VAL A 195 -10.61 3.49 12.12
C VAL A 195 -9.85 2.21 12.47
N LEU A 196 -10.53 1.24 13.07
CA LEU A 196 -9.91 -0.01 13.53
C LEU A 196 -9.76 -1.04 12.40
N SER A 197 -10.63 -1.01 11.39
CA SER A 197 -10.67 -2.02 10.32
C SER A 197 -9.35 -2.26 9.58
N PRO A 198 -8.56 -1.22 9.22
CA PRO A 198 -7.25 -1.44 8.60
C PRO A 198 -6.29 -2.26 9.47
N LEU A 199 -6.22 -1.97 10.77
CA LEU A 199 -5.39 -2.71 11.72
C LEU A 199 -5.88 -4.15 11.83
N LEU A 200 -7.19 -4.36 12.01
CA LEU A 200 -7.75 -5.71 12.14
C LEU A 200 -7.50 -6.56 10.90
N TYR A 201 -7.54 -5.99 9.69
CA TYR A 201 -7.20 -6.70 8.47
C TYR A 201 -5.71 -7.08 8.43
N SER A 202 -4.80 -6.18 8.84
CA SER A 202 -3.37 -6.51 8.97
C SER A 202 -3.14 -7.65 9.97
N LEU A 203 -3.82 -7.65 11.12
CA LEU A 203 -3.73 -8.73 12.11
C LEU A 203 -4.38 -10.03 11.62
N TYR A 204 -5.46 -9.94 10.83
CA TYR A 204 -6.10 -11.11 10.24
C TYR A 204 -5.18 -11.86 9.27
N THR A 205 -4.34 -11.12 8.55
CA THR A 205 -3.47 -11.62 7.47
C THR A 205 -2.01 -11.78 7.89
N HIS A 206 -1.68 -11.58 9.17
CA HIS A 206 -0.29 -11.48 9.64
C HIS A 206 0.52 -12.76 9.40
N ASP A 207 -0.13 -13.92 9.47
CA ASP A 207 0.44 -15.26 9.31
C ASP A 207 0.46 -15.75 7.85
N CYS A 208 -0.01 -14.94 6.89
CA CYS A 208 0.25 -15.16 5.46
C CYS A 208 1.70 -14.81 5.14
N VAL A 209 2.60 -15.77 5.38
CA VAL A 209 4.05 -15.64 5.18
C VAL A 209 4.55 -16.70 4.20
N ALA A 210 5.65 -16.40 3.51
CA ALA A 210 6.27 -17.33 2.57
C ALA A 210 6.82 -18.57 3.31
N THR A 211 6.67 -19.73 2.69
CA THR A 211 7.11 -21.03 3.24
C THR A 211 8.52 -21.45 2.79
N SER A 212 9.05 -20.83 1.73
CA SER A 212 10.38 -21.13 1.18
C SER A 212 11.29 -19.91 1.18
N ASN A 213 12.59 -20.11 1.35
CA ASN A 213 13.61 -19.06 1.19
C ASN A 213 13.74 -18.56 -0.26
N SER A 214 13.20 -19.31 -1.22
CA SER A 214 13.16 -18.92 -2.64
C SER A 214 11.91 -18.11 -3.00
N THR A 215 10.97 -17.94 -2.06
CA THR A 215 9.73 -17.20 -2.25
C THR A 215 9.62 -16.06 -1.25
N THR A 216 8.83 -15.04 -1.58
CA THR A 216 8.52 -13.93 -0.67
C THR A 216 7.10 -13.47 -0.93
N ILE A 217 6.31 -13.31 0.13
CA ILE A 217 4.98 -12.71 0.03
C ILE A 217 5.06 -11.28 0.55
N ILE A 218 4.81 -10.32 -0.33
CA ILE A 218 4.81 -8.90 -0.01
C ILE A 218 3.38 -8.40 0.08
N LYS A 219 3.04 -7.75 1.20
CA LYS A 219 1.68 -7.32 1.49
C LYS A 219 1.57 -5.80 1.53
N PHE A 220 0.57 -5.27 0.86
CA PHE A 220 0.13 -3.89 1.05
C PHE A 220 -1.40 -3.89 1.15
N ALA A 221 -1.90 -4.09 2.37
CA ALA A 221 -3.32 -4.33 2.62
C ALA A 221 -3.77 -5.55 1.80
N ASP A 222 -4.77 -5.41 0.92
CA ASP A 222 -5.27 -6.44 0.03
C ASP A 222 -4.43 -6.64 -1.24
N ASP A 223 -3.51 -5.73 -1.57
CA ASP A 223 -2.60 -5.86 -2.72
C ASP A 223 -1.36 -6.71 -2.34
N ASN A 224 -1.46 -8.02 -2.55
CA ASN A 224 -0.38 -8.97 -2.24
C ASN A 224 0.41 -9.37 -3.51
N VAL A 225 1.70 -9.64 -3.37
CA VAL A 225 2.52 -10.21 -4.44
C VAL A 225 3.39 -11.36 -3.92
N VAL A 226 3.31 -12.51 -4.58
CA VAL A 226 4.21 -13.64 -4.37
C VAL A 226 5.36 -13.53 -5.38
N VAL A 227 6.59 -13.46 -4.89
CA VAL A 227 7.79 -13.39 -5.73
C VAL A 227 8.55 -14.70 -5.57
N GLY A 228 8.79 -15.41 -6.67
CA GLY A 228 9.57 -16.65 -6.70
C GLY A 228 10.88 -16.49 -7.45
N LEU A 229 12.00 -16.89 -6.82
CA LEU A 229 13.26 -17.15 -7.50
C LEU A 229 13.19 -18.51 -8.18
N ILE A 230 13.33 -18.53 -9.51
CA ILE A 230 13.48 -19.78 -10.25
C ILE A 230 14.93 -19.96 -10.65
N SER A 231 15.54 -21.05 -10.17
CA SER A 231 16.91 -21.46 -10.50
C SER A 231 16.88 -22.79 -11.21
N ASN A 232 17.75 -23.00 -12.20
CA ASN A 232 17.83 -24.25 -12.97
C ASN A 232 16.49 -24.69 -13.61
N ASN A 233 15.60 -23.74 -13.92
CA ASN A 233 14.23 -23.99 -14.39
C ASN A 233 13.35 -24.81 -13.44
N ASP A 234 13.70 -24.90 -12.15
CA ASP A 234 12.87 -25.55 -11.13
C ASP A 234 11.87 -24.54 -10.54
N GLU A 235 10.60 -24.70 -10.92
CA GLU A 235 9.49 -23.87 -10.45
C GLU A 235 8.79 -24.41 -9.19
N THR A 236 9.22 -25.56 -8.67
CA THR A 236 8.49 -26.33 -7.64
C THR A 236 8.17 -25.51 -6.40
N ALA A 237 9.16 -24.77 -5.88
CA ALA A 237 8.97 -23.95 -4.69
C ALA A 237 7.94 -22.83 -4.89
N TYR A 238 7.96 -22.17 -6.05
CA TYR A 238 6.99 -21.12 -6.38
C TYR A 238 5.58 -21.70 -6.54
N LEU A 239 5.43 -22.81 -7.27
CA LEU A 239 4.13 -23.48 -7.45
C LEU A 239 3.55 -23.98 -6.12
N GLN A 240 4.40 -24.52 -5.25
CA GLN A 240 3.99 -24.96 -3.93
C GLN A 240 3.57 -23.78 -3.05
N GLU A 241 4.26 -22.64 -3.14
CA GLU A 241 3.87 -21.41 -2.43
C GLU A 241 2.50 -20.91 -2.87
N VAL A 242 2.20 -20.92 -4.17
CA VAL A 242 0.87 -20.52 -4.67
C VAL A 242 -0.23 -21.46 -4.15
N LYS A 243 0.03 -22.78 -4.10
CA LYS A 243 -0.90 -23.76 -3.51
C LYS A 243 -1.09 -23.54 -2.00
N ASN A 244 -0.03 -23.21 -1.27
CA ASN A 244 -0.09 -22.90 0.15
C ASN A 244 -0.92 -21.63 0.38
N LEU A 245 -0.71 -20.59 -0.45
CA LEU A 245 -1.51 -19.37 -0.42
C LEU A 245 -2.98 -19.66 -0.70
N GLU A 246 -3.31 -20.48 -1.71
CA GLU A 246 -4.68 -20.88 -2.02
C GLU A 246 -5.36 -21.55 -0.82
N ARG A 247 -4.70 -22.52 -0.20
CA ARG A 247 -5.20 -23.20 1.01
C ARG A 247 -5.40 -22.22 2.16
N TRP A 248 -4.39 -21.39 2.44
CA TRP A 248 -4.46 -20.39 3.50
C TRP A 248 -5.62 -19.41 3.25
N CYS A 249 -5.86 -19.01 2.00
CA CYS A 249 -7.00 -18.16 1.65
C CYS A 249 -8.34 -18.86 1.93
N GLN A 250 -8.48 -20.15 1.64
CA GLN A 250 -9.68 -20.92 1.94
C GLN A 250 -9.93 -21.02 3.46
N GLU A 251 -8.89 -21.33 4.24
CA GLU A 251 -8.97 -21.42 5.71
C GLU A 251 -9.32 -20.07 6.37
N ASN A 252 -8.91 -18.96 5.74
CA ASN A 252 -9.14 -17.60 6.23
C ASN A 252 -10.27 -16.89 5.47
N ASN A 253 -11.14 -17.61 4.77
CA ASN A 253 -12.29 -17.05 4.05
C ASN A 253 -11.93 -15.83 3.17
N LEU A 254 -10.74 -15.83 2.55
CA LEU A 254 -10.30 -14.80 1.63
C LEU A 254 -10.51 -15.29 0.21
N LEU A 255 -11.46 -14.69 -0.48
CA LEU A 255 -11.87 -15.13 -1.82
C LEU A 255 -10.90 -14.58 -2.87
N LEU A 256 -10.08 -15.46 -3.46
CA LEU A 256 -9.18 -15.09 -4.55
C LEU A 256 -9.96 -14.72 -5.82
N ASN A 257 -9.60 -13.61 -6.44
CA ASN A 257 -10.13 -13.19 -7.73
C ASN A 257 -9.17 -13.60 -8.85
N VAL A 258 -9.25 -14.86 -9.29
CA VAL A 258 -8.33 -15.40 -10.32
C VAL A 258 -8.35 -14.58 -11.62
N SER A 259 -9.49 -13.99 -11.98
CA SER A 259 -9.61 -13.15 -13.18
C SER A 259 -8.83 -11.83 -13.10
N LYS A 260 -8.52 -11.34 -11.89
CA LYS A 260 -7.74 -10.13 -11.66
C LYS A 260 -6.33 -10.41 -11.16
N THR A 261 -6.11 -11.58 -10.57
CA THR A 261 -4.78 -12.10 -10.28
C THR A 261 -4.02 -12.29 -11.58
N LYS A 262 -2.78 -11.80 -11.63
CA LYS A 262 -1.93 -11.87 -12.84
C LYS A 262 -0.54 -12.40 -12.51
N GLU A 263 0.01 -13.20 -13.40
CA GLU A 263 1.41 -13.62 -13.36
C GLU A 263 2.26 -12.73 -14.27
N LEU A 264 3.39 -12.26 -13.78
CA LEU A 264 4.41 -11.56 -14.57
C LEU A 264 5.74 -12.30 -14.42
N ILE A 265 6.36 -12.65 -15.55
CA ILE A 265 7.66 -13.32 -15.57
C ILE A 265 8.72 -12.30 -15.99
N VAL A 266 9.82 -12.24 -15.23
CA VAL A 266 10.98 -11.44 -15.57
C VAL A 266 12.14 -12.38 -15.84
N ASP A 267 12.50 -12.54 -17.10
CA ASP A 267 13.60 -13.36 -17.56
C ASP A 267 14.47 -12.57 -18.55
N PHE A 268 15.78 -12.54 -18.31
CA PHE A 268 16.78 -11.89 -19.17
C PHE A 268 17.72 -12.92 -19.83
N SER A 269 17.43 -14.21 -19.71
CA SER A 269 18.17 -15.27 -20.39
C SER A 269 18.09 -15.08 -21.90
N THR A 270 19.24 -15.14 -22.57
CA THR A 270 19.36 -15.12 -24.03
C THR A 270 19.29 -16.52 -24.66
N LYS A 271 19.22 -17.59 -23.84
CA LYS A 271 19.07 -18.97 -24.32
C LYS A 271 17.60 -19.20 -24.73
N GLN A 272 17.40 -19.74 -25.94
CA GLN A 272 16.12 -20.02 -26.61
C GLN A 272 15.00 -20.53 -25.69
N GLU A 273 13.78 -20.03 -25.98
CA GLU A 273 12.45 -20.45 -25.55
C GLU A 273 12.38 -21.38 -24.33
N ARG A 274 12.44 -20.79 -23.13
CA ARG A 274 12.01 -21.50 -21.92
C ARG A 274 10.50 -21.70 -21.96
N SER A 275 10.09 -22.96 -21.84
CA SER A 275 8.70 -23.30 -21.56
C SER A 275 8.43 -23.07 -20.07
N TYR A 276 7.68 -22.02 -19.75
CA TYR A 276 7.25 -21.73 -18.38
C TYR A 276 6.00 -22.53 -18.08
N GLN A 277 5.95 -23.21 -16.94
CA GLN A 277 4.76 -23.97 -16.57
C GLN A 277 3.55 -23.02 -16.42
N PRO A 278 2.36 -23.41 -16.91
CA PRO A 278 1.14 -22.64 -16.69
C PRO A 278 0.75 -22.70 -15.22
N LEU A 279 0.30 -21.56 -14.68
CA LEU A 279 -0.15 -21.46 -13.30
C LEU A 279 -1.67 -21.54 -13.24
N ASN A 280 -2.18 -22.48 -12.44
CA ASN A 280 -3.62 -22.60 -12.16
C ASN A 280 -3.88 -22.34 -10.68
N ILE A 281 -4.95 -21.59 -10.38
CA ILE A 281 -5.45 -21.35 -9.02
C ILE A 281 -6.93 -21.74 -9.03
N CYS A 282 -7.36 -22.58 -8.07
CA CYS A 282 -8.73 -23.11 -8.02
C CYS A 282 -9.17 -23.76 -9.36
N GLY A 283 -8.25 -24.44 -10.05
CA GLY A 283 -8.50 -25.06 -11.36
C GLY A 283 -8.63 -24.07 -12.54
N THR A 284 -8.50 -22.76 -12.31
CA THR A 284 -8.61 -21.72 -13.34
C THR A 284 -7.21 -21.22 -13.72
N PRO A 285 -6.89 -21.10 -15.02
CA PRO A 285 -5.59 -20.59 -15.45
C PRO A 285 -5.42 -19.11 -15.10
N VAL A 286 -4.28 -18.76 -14.53
CA VAL A 286 -3.88 -17.39 -14.25
C VAL A 286 -3.36 -16.75 -15.53
N GLU A 287 -3.88 -15.57 -15.87
CA GLU A 287 -3.40 -14.82 -17.03
C GLU A 287 -1.97 -14.32 -16.77
N ARG A 288 -1.08 -14.62 -17.72
CA ARG A 288 0.27 -14.07 -17.76
C ARG A 288 0.27 -12.77 -18.55
N VAL A 289 0.92 -11.74 -18.01
CA VAL A 289 0.96 -10.39 -18.60
C VAL A 289 2.38 -9.87 -18.74
N ASP A 290 2.59 -9.03 -19.74
CA ASP A 290 3.88 -8.35 -19.97
C ASP A 290 4.05 -7.10 -19.09
N SER A 291 2.94 -6.57 -18.56
CA SER A 291 2.93 -5.42 -17.66
C SER A 291 1.78 -5.49 -16.67
N PHE A 292 2.07 -5.16 -15.41
CA PHE A 292 1.07 -5.06 -14.34
C PHE A 292 1.21 -3.75 -13.57
N ARG A 293 0.09 -3.14 -13.18
CA ARG A 293 0.08 -1.89 -12.39
C ARG A 293 -0.03 -2.20 -10.90
N TYR A 294 1.11 -2.32 -10.23
CA TYR A 294 1.19 -2.57 -8.79
C TYR A 294 1.39 -1.27 -8.01
N LEU A 295 0.53 -1.00 -7.02
CA LEU A 295 0.59 0.19 -6.14
C LEU A 295 0.78 1.52 -6.89
N GLY A 296 0.18 1.62 -8.07
CA GLY A 296 0.21 2.81 -8.92
C GLY A 296 1.37 2.89 -9.92
N VAL A 297 2.32 1.95 -9.89
CA VAL A 297 3.48 1.87 -10.81
C VAL A 297 3.33 0.70 -11.77
N HIS A 298 3.63 0.90 -13.05
CA HIS A 298 3.69 -0.20 -14.01
C HIS A 298 5.02 -0.93 -13.92
N ILE A 299 4.97 -2.22 -13.64
CA ILE A 299 6.11 -3.15 -13.68
C ILE A 299 5.96 -3.98 -14.95
N THR A 300 7.02 -4.13 -15.72
CA THR A 300 7.04 -4.86 -17.00
C THR A 300 7.99 -6.06 -16.93
N GLN A 301 7.77 -7.04 -17.81
CA GLN A 301 8.61 -8.24 -17.90
C GLN A 301 10.10 -7.95 -18.17
N ASP A 302 10.41 -6.83 -18.82
CA ASP A 302 11.76 -6.37 -19.13
C ASP A 302 12.31 -5.35 -18.10
N LEU A 303 11.52 -5.04 -17.07
CA LEU A 303 11.79 -3.99 -16.07
C LEU A 303 12.10 -2.60 -16.68
N SER A 304 11.59 -2.34 -17.89
CA SER A 304 11.61 -1.03 -18.53
C SER A 304 10.58 -0.09 -17.93
N TRP A 305 10.94 1.20 -17.83
CA TRP A 305 10.06 2.21 -17.23
C TRP A 305 9.30 3.05 -18.25
N SER A 306 9.48 2.80 -19.54
CA SER A 306 8.84 3.58 -20.62
C SER A 306 7.32 3.54 -20.52
N CYS A 307 6.72 2.38 -20.25
CA CYS A 307 5.26 2.23 -20.09
C CYS A 307 4.71 3.10 -18.95
N HIS A 308 5.35 3.03 -17.79
CA HIS A 308 5.00 3.85 -16.62
C HIS A 308 5.16 5.35 -16.92
N ILE A 309 6.31 5.74 -17.44
CA ILE A 309 6.66 7.14 -17.70
C ILE A 309 5.75 7.76 -18.76
N ASN A 310 5.42 7.04 -19.83
CA ASN A 310 4.46 7.50 -20.83
C ASN A 310 3.07 7.76 -20.21
N THR A 311 2.65 6.91 -19.28
CA THR A 311 1.39 7.10 -18.53
C THR A 311 1.44 8.36 -17.65
N LEU A 312 2.55 8.60 -16.95
CA LEU A 312 2.75 9.82 -16.16
C LEU A 312 2.75 11.07 -17.04
N VAL A 313 3.50 11.06 -18.14
CA VAL A 313 3.59 12.18 -19.09
C VAL A 313 2.22 12.51 -19.68
N LYS A 314 1.43 11.50 -20.08
CA LYS A 314 0.07 11.70 -20.60
C LYS A 314 -0.83 12.40 -19.57
N LYS A 315 -0.83 11.92 -18.32
CA LYS A 315 -1.60 12.53 -17.22
C LYS A 315 -1.13 13.95 -16.90
N ALA A 316 0.18 14.17 -16.86
CA ALA A 316 0.75 15.49 -16.57
C ALA A 316 0.44 16.50 -17.69
N ARG A 317 0.47 16.08 -18.95
CA ARG A 317 0.08 16.92 -20.11
C ARG A 317 -1.38 17.34 -20.07
N GLN A 318 -2.29 16.47 -19.64
CA GLN A 318 -3.69 16.85 -19.42
C GLN A 318 -3.78 17.97 -18.36
N ARG A 319 -2.99 17.90 -17.29
CA ARG A 319 -2.98 18.92 -16.23
C ARG A 319 -2.31 20.24 -16.65
N LEU A 320 -1.36 20.20 -17.59
CA LEU A 320 -0.79 21.41 -18.21
C LEU A 320 -1.84 22.26 -18.94
N TYR A 321 -2.91 21.66 -19.47
CA TYR A 321 -4.02 22.44 -20.04
C TYR A 321 -4.67 23.34 -18.98
N HIS A 322 -4.96 22.79 -17.80
CA HIS A 322 -5.53 23.57 -16.69
C HIS A 322 -4.55 24.64 -16.19
N LEU A 323 -3.25 24.34 -16.12
CA LEU A 323 -2.24 25.34 -15.76
C LEU A 323 -2.24 26.53 -16.73
N ARG A 324 -2.33 26.27 -18.05
CA ARG A 324 -2.45 27.33 -19.07
C ARG A 324 -3.73 28.14 -18.90
N ARG A 325 -4.86 27.49 -18.68
CA ARG A 325 -6.14 28.16 -18.38
C ARG A 325 -6.05 29.08 -17.16
N LEU A 326 -5.40 28.64 -16.09
CA LEU A 326 -5.18 29.45 -14.89
C LEU A 326 -4.28 30.66 -15.16
N ARG A 327 -3.29 30.50 -16.05
CA ARG A 327 -2.46 31.61 -16.52
C ARG A 327 -3.26 32.62 -17.34
N ASP A 328 -4.17 32.16 -18.20
CA ASP A 328 -5.06 33.03 -18.99
C ASP A 328 -5.96 33.88 -18.08
N PHE A 329 -6.36 33.35 -16.93
CA PHE A 329 -7.07 34.09 -15.88
C PHE A 329 -6.17 35.04 -15.06
N LYS A 330 -4.91 35.23 -15.46
CA LYS A 330 -3.94 36.15 -14.85
C LYS A 330 -3.67 35.87 -13.37
N LEU A 331 -3.74 34.60 -12.95
CA LEU A 331 -3.40 34.24 -11.57
C LEU A 331 -1.92 34.52 -11.26
N PRO A 332 -1.59 34.88 -10.00
CA PRO A 332 -0.21 35.13 -9.59
C PRO A 332 0.70 33.91 -9.80
N SER A 333 1.96 34.13 -10.18
CA SER A 333 2.93 33.05 -10.42
C SER A 333 3.11 32.11 -9.23
N GLN A 334 2.98 32.61 -8.00
CA GLN A 334 3.03 31.78 -6.79
C GLN A 334 1.89 30.75 -6.75
N VAL A 335 0.68 31.15 -7.11
CA VAL A 335 -0.49 30.24 -7.18
C VAL A 335 -0.30 29.21 -8.29
N LEU A 336 0.24 29.63 -9.44
CA LEU A 336 0.53 28.72 -10.55
C LEU A 336 1.63 27.70 -10.18
N LYS A 337 2.66 28.13 -9.45
CA LYS A 337 3.70 27.25 -8.92
C LYS A 337 3.12 26.25 -7.92
N THR A 338 2.27 26.69 -7.00
CA THR A 338 1.54 25.79 -6.09
C THR A 338 0.69 24.80 -6.86
N PHE A 339 -0.06 25.24 -7.88
CA PHE A 339 -0.84 24.35 -8.73
C PHE A 339 0.04 23.31 -9.44
N TYR A 340 1.18 23.73 -10.00
CA TYR A 340 2.15 22.83 -10.61
C TYR A 340 2.66 21.78 -9.60
N THR A 341 3.13 22.20 -8.43
CA THR A 341 3.65 21.29 -7.40
C THR A 341 2.58 20.28 -6.95
N CYS A 342 1.36 20.76 -6.68
CA CYS A 342 0.27 19.91 -6.19
C CYS A 342 -0.31 18.98 -7.25
N THR A 343 -0.33 19.37 -8.52
CA THR A 343 -1.08 18.62 -9.56
C THR A 343 -0.19 18.03 -10.64
N ILE A 344 0.92 18.63 -11.02
CA ILE A 344 1.77 18.12 -12.11
C ILE A 344 2.98 17.40 -11.53
N GLU A 345 3.76 18.07 -10.68
CA GLU A 345 4.95 17.49 -10.06
C GLU A 345 4.59 16.27 -9.21
N SER A 346 3.50 16.33 -8.44
CA SER A 346 3.01 15.20 -7.63
C SER A 346 2.76 13.93 -8.46
N VAL A 347 2.33 14.06 -9.73
CA VAL A 347 2.17 12.93 -10.66
C VAL A 347 3.51 12.45 -11.17
N LEU A 348 4.35 13.39 -11.65
CA LEU A 348 5.65 13.05 -12.24
C LEU A 348 6.60 12.41 -11.23
N THR A 349 6.44 12.75 -9.96
CA THR A 349 7.35 12.33 -8.89
C THR A 349 6.79 11.22 -8.00
N GLY A 350 5.60 10.69 -8.35
CA GLY A 350 4.99 9.55 -7.65
C GLY A 350 5.90 8.32 -7.72
N SER A 351 6.28 7.80 -6.55
CA SER A 351 7.22 6.67 -6.40
C SER A 351 8.55 6.82 -7.16
N ILE A 352 9.03 8.06 -7.35
CA ILE A 352 10.17 8.37 -8.24
C ILE A 352 11.46 7.64 -7.86
N THR A 353 11.66 7.29 -6.59
CA THR A 353 12.88 6.61 -6.13
C THR A 353 12.96 5.16 -6.60
N SER A 354 11.82 4.53 -6.90
CA SER A 354 11.74 3.14 -7.37
C SER A 354 12.15 2.98 -8.84
N TRP A 355 11.81 3.93 -9.71
CA TRP A 355 11.90 3.76 -11.18
C TRP A 355 12.84 4.73 -11.88
N PHE A 356 13.04 5.95 -11.36
CA PHE A 356 13.78 6.99 -12.10
C PHE A 356 15.26 6.65 -12.30
N GLY A 357 15.89 5.97 -11.34
CA GLY A 357 17.29 5.52 -11.44
C GLY A 357 17.55 4.62 -12.64
N ASN A 358 16.59 3.74 -12.98
CA ASN A 358 16.65 2.80 -14.09
C ASN A 358 15.98 3.31 -15.38
N SER A 359 15.42 4.53 -15.39
CA SER A 359 14.82 5.12 -16.59
C SER A 359 15.87 5.44 -17.66
N THR A 360 15.48 5.36 -18.94
CA THR A 360 16.37 5.69 -20.06
C THR A 360 16.56 7.20 -20.18
N MET A 361 17.59 7.63 -20.93
CA MET A 361 17.78 9.05 -21.22
C MET A 361 16.60 9.65 -22.00
N GLN A 362 15.99 8.86 -22.89
CA GLN A 362 14.81 9.28 -23.65
C GLN A 362 13.62 9.53 -22.73
N ASP A 363 13.40 8.65 -21.75
CA ASP A 363 12.33 8.79 -20.76
C ASP A 363 12.53 10.04 -19.89
N ARG A 364 13.76 10.25 -19.40
CA ARG A 364 14.10 11.44 -18.62
C ARG A 364 13.87 12.72 -19.42
N ARG A 365 14.26 12.75 -20.70
CA ARG A 365 13.96 13.87 -21.61
C ARG A 365 12.46 14.07 -21.78
N ALA A 366 11.67 13.00 -21.85
CA ALA A 366 10.22 13.10 -21.97
C ALA A 366 9.57 13.74 -20.74
N LEU A 367 10.01 13.37 -19.54
CA LEU A 367 9.58 13.99 -18.29
C LEU A 367 10.01 15.46 -18.22
N GLN A 368 11.28 15.77 -18.54
CA GLN A 368 11.80 17.14 -18.47
C GLN A 368 11.08 18.10 -19.43
N ARG A 369 10.61 17.61 -20.59
CA ARG A 369 9.79 18.43 -21.51
C ARG A 369 8.49 18.91 -20.86
N VAL A 370 7.90 18.13 -19.95
CA VAL A 370 6.70 18.55 -19.22
C VAL A 370 7.04 19.67 -18.24
N VAL A 371 8.13 19.52 -17.48
CA VAL A 371 8.63 20.56 -16.56
C VAL A 371 8.91 21.86 -17.30
N ARG A 372 9.69 21.81 -18.39
CA ARG A 372 9.99 22.99 -19.24
C ARG A 372 8.75 23.65 -19.82
N SER A 373 7.70 22.90 -20.12
CA SER A 373 6.43 23.46 -20.57
C SER A 373 5.72 24.23 -19.45
N ALA A 374 5.75 23.70 -18.23
CA ALA A 374 5.25 24.40 -17.06
C ALA A 374 6.06 25.67 -16.76
N GLU A 375 7.40 25.60 -16.77
CA GLU A 375 8.28 26.76 -16.56
C GLU A 375 7.95 27.93 -17.49
N ARG A 376 7.78 27.65 -18.79
CA ARG A 376 7.38 28.66 -19.78
C ARG A 376 6.00 29.25 -19.52
N THR A 377 5.07 28.44 -19.00
CA THR A 377 3.71 28.90 -18.69
C THR A 377 3.68 29.77 -17.43
N ILE A 378 4.51 29.46 -16.44
CA ILE A 378 4.56 30.15 -15.15
C ILE A 378 5.51 31.37 -15.18
N HIS A 379 6.49 31.34 -16.09
CA HIS A 379 7.64 32.26 -16.14
C HIS A 379 8.48 32.21 -14.86
N THR A 380 8.76 31.01 -14.38
CA THR A 380 9.58 30.78 -13.18
C THR A 380 10.30 29.45 -13.32
N GLU A 381 11.55 29.39 -12.85
CA GLU A 381 12.33 28.17 -12.79
C GLU A 381 11.69 27.15 -11.83
N LEU A 382 11.65 25.89 -12.25
CA LEU A 382 11.10 24.79 -11.46
C LEU A 382 12.23 23.80 -11.12
N PRO A 383 12.14 23.09 -9.99
CA PRO A 383 13.19 22.16 -9.60
C PRO A 383 13.40 21.05 -10.63
N ASP A 384 14.67 20.70 -10.89
CA ASP A 384 14.98 19.59 -11.79
C ASP A 384 14.55 18.24 -11.19
N LEU A 385 14.08 17.33 -12.05
CA LEU A 385 13.61 16.03 -11.59
C LEU A 385 14.75 15.17 -11.04
N GLN A 386 15.99 15.37 -11.53
CA GLN A 386 17.16 14.69 -10.98
C GLN A 386 17.43 15.12 -9.54
N ASP A 387 17.27 16.41 -9.22
CA ASP A 387 17.45 16.94 -7.86
C ASP A 387 16.36 16.47 -6.91
N ILE A 388 15.11 16.44 -7.38
CA ILE A 388 13.98 15.88 -6.64
C ILE A 388 14.24 14.39 -6.35
N TYR A 389 14.65 13.62 -7.35
CA TYR A 389 14.99 12.21 -7.19
C TYR A 389 16.11 12.02 -6.17
N SER A 390 17.24 12.73 -6.31
CA SER A 390 18.38 12.63 -5.38
C SER A 390 17.99 12.99 -3.95
N THR A 391 17.17 14.01 -3.77
CA THR A 391 16.70 14.44 -2.44
C THR A 391 15.72 13.44 -1.82
N ARG A 392 14.80 12.89 -2.60
CA ARG A 392 13.86 11.86 -2.12
C ARG A 392 14.56 10.54 -1.83
N CYS A 393 15.53 10.14 -2.65
CA CYS A 393 16.36 8.97 -2.38
C CYS A 393 17.06 9.07 -1.02
N ARG A 394 17.73 10.20 -0.75
CA ARG A 394 18.39 10.45 0.54
C ARG A 394 17.41 10.47 1.70
N THR A 395 16.32 11.22 1.57
CA THR A 395 15.32 11.34 2.64
C THR A 395 14.73 9.99 3.01
N ARG A 396 14.38 9.16 2.01
CA ARG A 396 13.87 7.81 2.21
C ARG A 396 14.92 6.90 2.83
N ALA A 397 16.16 6.92 2.33
CA ALA A 397 17.25 6.14 2.90
C ALA A 397 17.48 6.46 4.38
N ARG A 398 17.48 7.74 4.77
CA ARG A 398 17.60 8.15 6.18
C ARG A 398 16.44 7.66 7.04
N LYS A 399 15.21 7.65 6.52
CA LYS A 399 14.04 7.10 7.23
C LYS A 399 14.22 5.60 7.47
N ILE A 400 14.65 4.85 6.45
CA ILE A 400 14.89 3.40 6.56
C ILE A 400 16.01 3.11 7.55
N VAL A 401 17.12 3.84 7.50
CA VAL A 401 18.26 3.67 8.43
C VAL A 401 17.87 3.94 9.88
N LYS A 402 17.06 4.98 10.13
CA LYS A 402 16.60 5.34 11.48
C LYS A 402 15.59 4.37 12.07
N ASP A 403 14.86 3.64 11.23
CA ASP A 403 13.84 2.70 11.66
C ASP A 403 14.38 1.27 11.64
N LEU A 404 14.77 0.77 12.81
CA LEU A 404 15.30 -0.60 12.98
C LEU A 404 14.26 -1.69 12.67
N SER A 405 12.96 -1.38 12.75
CA SER A 405 11.88 -2.31 12.41
C SER A 405 11.65 -2.39 10.89
N HIS A 406 12.28 -1.52 10.10
CA HIS A 406 12.09 -1.50 8.65
C HIS A 406 12.67 -2.77 8.01
N PRO A 407 11.90 -3.53 7.19
CA PRO A 407 12.37 -4.80 6.63
C PRO A 407 13.65 -4.63 5.79
N ASN A 408 13.82 -3.46 5.18
CA ASN A 408 15.01 -3.10 4.40
C ASN A 408 16.12 -2.40 5.21
N ASN A 409 16.00 -2.24 6.54
CA ASN A 409 17.03 -1.60 7.36
C ASN A 409 18.38 -2.34 7.23
N GLY A 410 18.35 -3.67 7.25
CA GLY A 410 19.55 -4.52 7.13
C GLY A 410 20.34 -4.34 5.83
N LEU A 411 19.75 -3.74 4.78
CA LEU A 411 20.48 -3.40 3.55
C LEU A 411 21.45 -2.23 3.76
N PHE A 412 21.31 -1.46 4.84
CA PHE A 412 22.17 -0.33 5.20
C PHE A 412 23.11 -0.69 6.35
N SER A 413 24.08 -1.56 6.10
CA SER A 413 25.10 -1.91 7.10
C SER A 413 26.29 -0.95 7.06
N LEU A 414 26.73 -0.44 8.22
CA LEU A 414 27.95 0.38 8.31
C LEU A 414 29.21 -0.48 8.15
N LEU A 415 30.26 0.10 7.56
CA LEU A 415 31.62 -0.45 7.63
C LEU A 415 32.17 -0.32 9.06
N ARG A 416 33.23 -1.06 9.38
CA ARG A 416 33.88 -1.03 10.71
C ARG A 416 34.29 0.38 11.18
N SER A 417 34.54 1.30 10.24
CA SER A 417 34.86 2.69 10.56
C SER A 417 33.68 3.53 11.04
N GLY A 418 32.44 3.04 10.92
CA GLY A 418 31.21 3.77 11.27
C GLY A 418 30.86 4.94 10.34
N LYS A 419 31.72 5.31 9.40
CA LYS A 419 31.58 6.52 8.56
C LYS A 419 30.84 6.31 7.24
N ARG A 420 30.81 5.08 6.73
CA ARG A 420 30.25 4.75 5.42
C ARG A 420 29.45 3.46 5.49
N PHE A 421 28.37 3.41 4.74
CA PHE A 421 27.60 2.20 4.49
C PHE A 421 28.32 1.29 3.50
N ARG A 422 28.20 -0.01 3.71
CA ARG A 422 28.71 -1.05 2.81
C ARG A 422 27.93 -1.01 1.50
N SER A 423 28.64 -0.90 0.39
CA SER A 423 28.03 -1.03 -0.94
C SER A 423 27.44 -2.43 -1.12
N LEU A 424 26.21 -2.48 -1.64
CA LEU A 424 25.59 -3.75 -2.05
C LEU A 424 26.31 -4.31 -3.28
N LYS A 425 26.47 -5.63 -3.31
CA LYS A 425 26.98 -6.34 -4.49
C LYS A 425 25.99 -6.13 -5.64
N ALA A 426 26.51 -5.71 -6.80
CA ALA A 426 25.72 -5.48 -8.00
C ALA A 426 26.53 -5.87 -9.24
N ASN A 427 26.17 -7.00 -9.84
CA ASN A 427 26.81 -7.57 -11.01
C ASN A 427 26.25 -6.97 -12.31
N THR A 428 25.02 -6.45 -12.29
CA THR A 428 24.33 -5.82 -13.40
C THR A 428 24.14 -4.32 -13.18
N GLU A 429 24.05 -3.55 -14.28
CA GLU A 429 23.73 -2.12 -14.20
C GLU A 429 22.31 -1.90 -13.66
N ARG A 430 21.37 -2.80 -13.96
CA ARG A 430 19.98 -2.78 -13.47
C ARG A 430 19.93 -2.82 -11.94
N MET A 431 20.66 -3.75 -11.32
CA MET A 431 20.79 -3.82 -9.86
C MET A 431 21.51 -2.57 -9.33
N ARG A 432 22.64 -2.17 -9.95
CA ARG A 432 23.41 -1.00 -9.54
C ARG A 432 22.57 0.28 -9.53
N ARG A 433 21.70 0.49 -10.53
CA ARG A 433 20.84 1.67 -10.67
C ARG A 433 19.53 1.61 -9.88
N SER A 434 19.22 0.47 -9.25
CA SER A 434 18.05 0.33 -8.37
C SER A 434 18.16 1.20 -7.11
N PHE A 435 17.06 1.33 -6.38
CA PHE A 435 16.94 2.25 -5.25
C PHE A 435 18.03 2.06 -4.19
N PHE A 436 18.20 0.86 -3.61
CA PHE A 436 19.09 0.68 -2.46
C PHE A 436 20.58 0.95 -2.76
N PRO A 437 21.18 0.45 -3.87
CA PRO A 437 22.56 0.79 -4.19
C PRO A 437 22.75 2.28 -4.53
N GLN A 438 21.75 2.95 -5.11
CA GLN A 438 21.80 4.41 -5.33
C GLN A 438 21.68 5.19 -4.01
N ALA A 439 20.78 4.76 -3.13
CA ALA A 439 20.58 5.33 -1.81
C ALA A 439 21.86 5.26 -0.96
N ILE A 440 22.51 4.10 -0.89
CA ILE A 440 23.77 3.90 -0.19
C ILE A 440 24.88 4.78 -0.76
N ARG A 441 25.02 4.84 -2.10
CA ARG A 441 25.99 5.73 -2.75
C ARG A 441 25.74 7.19 -2.41
N SER A 442 24.49 7.62 -2.42
CA SER A 442 24.11 8.98 -2.09
C SER A 442 24.40 9.33 -0.63
N LEU A 443 24.16 8.41 0.31
CA LEU A 443 24.51 8.60 1.73
C LEU A 443 26.03 8.63 1.94
N ASN A 444 26.80 7.80 1.23
CA ASN A 444 28.27 7.75 1.35
C ASN A 444 29.00 8.97 0.75
N GLN A 445 28.33 9.72 -0.14
CA GLN A 445 28.85 10.95 -0.74
C GLN A 445 28.66 12.17 0.18
N GLU A 446 27.77 12.09 1.17
CA GLU A 446 27.71 13.08 2.23
C GLU A 446 28.86 12.80 3.21
N THR A 447 29.88 13.66 3.20
CA THR A 447 30.88 13.69 4.28
C THR A 447 30.12 13.74 5.61
N PRO A 448 30.45 12.90 6.61
CA PRO A 448 29.81 13.04 7.91
C PRO A 448 30.09 14.45 8.41
N ARG A 449 29.04 15.27 8.59
CA ARG A 449 29.13 16.42 9.48
C ARG A 449 29.33 15.81 10.87
N ILE A 450 30.58 15.81 11.31
CA ILE A 450 31.00 15.48 12.67
C ILE A 450 30.30 16.44 13.62
#